data_AF-A0A1T3CHL6-F1
#
_entry.id   AF-A0A1T3CHL6-F1
#
_cell.length_a   1.000
_cell.length_b   1.000
_cell.length_c   1.000
_cell.angle_alpha   90.00
_cell.angle_beta   90.00
_cell.angle_gamma   90.00
#
_symmetry.space_group_name_H-M   'P 1'
#
loop_
_entity.id
_entity.type
_entity.pdbx_description
1 polymer ?
#
loop_
_entity_poly.entity_id
_entity_poly.type
_entity_poly.pdbx_seq_one_letter_code
_entity_poly.pdbx_strand_id
1 'polypeptide(L)'
;MGETCGLKLIYETKPDPDVCKLCHDTEKKRRRLAKMTLDVERWKVEGNRTATIERTEEEMAAVSAQIAVMDEDHLRRLQTLAQ
;
A
#
# COMPACT_ATOMS: atom_id res chain seq x y z
N MET A 1 47.88 -15.66 -25.20
CA MET A 1 46.70 -15.27 -25.98
C MET A 1 45.55 -15.21 -24.99
N GLY A 2 45.10 -14.01 -24.64
CA GLY A 2 44.03 -13.79 -23.65
C GLY A 2 42.86 -13.12 -24.33
N GLU A 3 41.90 -13.91 -24.81
CA GLU A 3 40.61 -13.43 -25.26
C GLU A 3 39.68 -13.34 -24.05
N THR A 4 39.53 -12.16 -23.47
CA THR A 4 38.41 -11.90 -22.58
C THR A 4 37.16 -11.87 -23.44
N CYS A 5 36.32 -12.90 -23.33
CA CYS A 5 34.98 -12.91 -23.91
C CYS A 5 34.24 -11.63 -23.48
N GLY A 6 33.90 -10.79 -24.46
CA GLY A 6 33.18 -9.54 -24.24
C GLY A 6 31.79 -9.81 -23.68
N LEU A 7 31.64 -9.67 -22.36
CA LEU A 7 30.34 -9.60 -21.71
C LEU A 7 29.61 -8.34 -22.18
N LYS A 8 28.69 -8.50 -23.14
CA LYS A 8 27.77 -7.45 -23.56
C LYS A 8 26.62 -7.41 -22.56
N LEU A 9 26.66 -6.44 -21.64
CA LEU A 9 25.52 -6.10 -20.78
C LEU A 9 24.38 -5.60 -21.67
N ILE A 10 23.42 -6.47 -21.96
CA ILE A 10 22.14 -6.08 -22.57
C ILE A 10 21.27 -5.58 -21.41
N TYR A 11 21.03 -4.28 -21.36
CA TYR A 11 19.97 -3.70 -20.51
C TYR A 11 18.62 -4.07 -21.12
N GLU A 12 18.12 -5.27 -20.81
CA GLU A 12 16.77 -5.68 -21.16
C GLU A 12 15.80 -5.23 -20.08
N THR A 13 14.96 -4.25 -20.38
CA THR A 13 13.83 -3.86 -19.53
C THR A 13 12.70 -4.84 -19.78
N LYS A 14 12.54 -5.85 -18.91
CA LYS A 14 11.35 -6.69 -18.91
C LYS A 14 10.19 -5.91 -18.30
N PRO A 15 9.06 -5.72 -19.01
CA PRO A 15 7.87 -5.17 -18.40
C PRO A 15 7.34 -6.20 -17.40
N ASP A 16 7.52 -5.93 -16.12
CA ASP A 16 6.87 -6.69 -15.06
C ASP A 16 5.38 -6.30 -15.06
N PRO A 17 4.43 -7.24 -15.10
CA PRO A 17 3.01 -6.96 -14.95
C PRO A 17 2.65 -6.61 -13.49
N ASP A 18 3.55 -5.92 -12.79
CA ASP A 18 3.39 -5.56 -11.39
C ASP A 18 2.33 -4.47 -11.26
N VAL A 19 1.51 -4.60 -10.22
CA VAL A 19 0.61 -3.53 -9.82
C VAL A 19 1.42 -2.26 -9.55
N CYS A 20 0.86 -1.11 -9.90
CA CYS A 20 1.57 0.15 -9.72
C CYS A 20 2.06 0.30 -8.26
N LYS A 21 3.24 0.89 -8.02
CA LYS A 21 3.77 1.05 -6.66
C LYS A 21 2.76 1.69 -5.70
N LEU A 22 1.99 2.67 -6.19
CA LEU A 22 0.91 3.31 -5.42
C LEU A 22 -0.18 2.31 -5.00
N CYS A 23 -0.57 1.42 -5.92
CA CYS A 23 -1.54 0.35 -5.71
C CYS A 23 -1.06 -0.61 -4.61
N HIS A 24 0.21 -1.02 -4.69
CA HIS A 24 0.83 -1.89 -3.69
C HIS A 24 0.92 -1.22 -2.31
N ASP A 25 1.29 0.06 -2.25
CA ASP A 25 1.34 0.81 -1.00
C ASP A 25 -0.06 1.06 -0.41
N THR A 26 -1.07 1.31 -1.26
CA THR A 26 -2.49 1.39 -0.85
C THR A 26 -2.95 0.07 -0.26
N GLU A 27 -2.62 -1.06 -0.89
CA GLU A 27 -3.02 -2.38 -0.39
C GLU A 27 -2.42 -2.68 0.99
N LYS A 28 -1.15 -2.32 1.23
CA LYS A 28 -0.55 -2.43 2.56
C LYS A 28 -1.32 -1.63 3.61
N LYS A 29 -1.75 -0.40 3.28
CA LYS A 29 -2.56 0.42 4.19
C LYS A 29 -3.94 -0.20 4.44
N ARG A 30 -4.60 -0.74 3.40
CA ARG A 30 -5.87 -1.46 3.53
C ARG A 30 -5.75 -2.67 4.46
N ARG A 31 -4.67 -3.46 4.33
CA ARG A 31 -4.38 -4.59 5.24
C ARG A 31 -4.16 -4.12 6.68
N ARG A 32 -3.44 -3.01 6.90
CA ARG A 32 -3.27 -2.41 8.23
C ARG A 32 -4.61 -1.99 8.83
N LEU A 33 -5.45 -1.30 8.07
CA LEU A 33 -6.78 -0.87 8.51
C LEU A 33 -7.68 -2.05 8.89
N ALA A 34 -7.68 -3.10 8.06
CA ALA A 34 -8.44 -4.33 8.36
C ALA A 34 -7.99 -4.96 9.67
N LYS A 35 -6.68 -5.07 9.92
CA LYS A 35 -6.14 -5.57 11.19
C LYS A 35 -6.60 -4.71 12.38
N MET A 36 -6.48 -3.39 12.27
CA MET A 36 -6.90 -2.47 13.34
C MET A 36 -8.38 -2.58 13.65
N THR A 37 -9.21 -2.77 12.62
CA THR A 37 -10.67 -2.99 12.78
C THR A 37 -10.93 -4.23 13.62
N LEU A 38 -10.32 -5.36 13.28
CA LEU A 38 -10.46 -6.62 14.03
C LEU A 38 -9.94 -6.50 15.47
N ASP A 39 -8.83 -5.77 15.67
CA ASP A 39 -8.28 -5.52 17.00
C ASP A 39 -9.26 -4.70 17.86
N VAL A 40 -9.84 -3.62 17.29
CA VAL A 40 -10.84 -2.78 17.97
C VAL A 40 -12.11 -3.58 18.29
N GLU A 41 -12.64 -4.36 17.36
CA GLU A 41 -13.81 -5.20 17.59
C GLU A 41 -13.58 -6.19 18.74
N ARG A 42 -12.43 -6.87 18.75
CA ARG A 42 -12.05 -7.77 19.84
C ARG A 42 -11.98 -7.03 21.17
N TRP A 43 -11.35 -5.86 21.20
CA TRP A 43 -11.20 -5.06 22.41
C TRP A 43 -12.51 -4.51 22.96
N LYS A 44 -13.46 -4.16 22.08
CA LYS A 44 -14.81 -3.73 22.46
C LYS A 44 -15.56 -4.85 23.19
N VAL A 45 -15.37 -6.11 22.77
CA VAL A 45 -15.96 -7.28 23.46
C VAL A 45 -15.27 -7.55 24.81
N GLU A 46 -13.95 -7.39 24.91
CA GLU A 46 -13.20 -7.59 26.16
C GLU A 46 -13.48 -6.51 27.23
N GLY A 47 -13.84 -5.28 26.81
CA GLY A 47 -14.31 -4.20 27.69
C GLY A 47 -13.24 -3.51 28.56
N ASN A 48 -11.95 -3.86 28.47
CA ASN A 48 -10.89 -3.28 29.33
C ASN A 48 -9.97 -2.24 28.68
N ARG A 49 -10.17 -1.92 27.38
CA ARG A 49 -9.21 -1.13 26.57
C ARG A 49 -9.75 0.19 26.02
N THR A 50 -10.71 0.85 26.67
CA THR A 50 -11.42 2.04 26.16
C THR A 50 -10.49 3.12 25.59
N ALA A 51 -9.50 3.59 26.36
CA ALA A 51 -8.56 4.61 25.89
C ALA A 51 -7.69 4.16 24.69
N THR A 52 -7.40 2.86 24.58
CA THR A 52 -6.67 2.33 23.42
C THR A 52 -7.58 2.22 22.21
N ILE A 53 -8.84 1.83 22.41
CA ILE A 53 -9.86 1.79 21.35
C ILE A 53 -10.02 3.18 20.73
N GLU A 54 -10.25 4.22 21.54
CA GLU A 54 -10.45 5.60 21.04
C GLU A 54 -9.26 6.07 20.19
N ARG A 55 -8.04 5.91 20.70
CA ARG A 55 -6.82 6.26 19.95
C ARG A 55 -6.67 5.46 18.66
N THR A 56 -7.00 4.17 18.68
CA THR A 56 -6.92 3.33 17.49
C THR A 56 -7.98 3.71 16.46
N GLU A 57 -9.19 4.11 16.89
CA GLU A 57 -10.24 4.61 16.01
C GLU A 57 -9.85 5.93 15.32
N GLU A 58 -9.21 6.86 16.03
CA GLU A 58 -8.61 8.06 15.41
C GLU A 58 -7.54 7.69 14.37
N GLU A 59 -6.66 6.74 14.70
CA GLU A 59 -5.64 6.28 13.76
C GLU A 59 -6.27 5.58 12.53
N MET A 60 -7.34 4.80 12.72
CA MET A 60 -8.10 4.18 11.62
C MET A 60 -8.69 5.24 10.68
N ALA A 61 -9.25 6.32 11.23
CA ALA A 61 -9.78 7.43 10.43
C ALA A 61 -8.68 8.10 9.60
N ALA A 62 -7.51 8.36 10.22
CA ALA A 62 -6.37 8.94 9.52
C ALA A 62 -5.83 8.02 8.40
N VAL A 63 -5.75 6.71 8.64
CA VAL A 63 -5.33 5.73 7.61
C VAL A 63 -6.34 5.66 6.47
N SER A 64 -7.64 5.69 6.78
CA SER A 64 -8.71 5.66 5.78
C SER A 64 -8.68 6.90 4.88
N ALA A 65 -8.47 8.09 5.47
CA ALA A 65 -8.31 9.33 4.71
C ALA A 65 -7.08 9.26 3.78
N GLN A 66 -5.96 8.71 4.24
CA GLN A 66 -4.79 8.52 3.39
C GLN A 66 -5.03 7.55 2.23
N ILE A 67 -5.80 6.47 2.45
CA ILE A 67 -6.19 5.53 1.39
C ILE A 67 -7.02 6.25 0.33
N ALA A 68 -8.01 7.05 0.74
CA ALA A 68 -8.85 7.80 -0.19
C ALA A 68 -8.02 8.73 -1.11
N VAL A 69 -7.10 9.51 -0.52
CA VAL A 69 -6.20 10.38 -1.30
C VAL A 69 -5.32 9.58 -2.26
N MET A 70 -4.83 8.41 -1.85
CA MET A 70 -4.02 7.55 -2.72
C MET A 70 -4.83 6.95 -3.86
N ASP A 71 -6.10 6.59 -3.63
CA ASP A 71 -7.00 6.10 -4.67
C ASP A 71 -7.34 7.21 -5.68
N GLU A 72 -7.60 8.44 -5.22
CA GLU A 72 -7.80 9.60 -6.09
C GLU A 72 -6.58 9.91 -6.95
N ASP A 73 -5.37 9.90 -6.36
CA ASP A 73 -4.13 10.10 -7.10
C ASP A 73 -3.91 9.00 -8.15
N HIS A 74 -4.27 7.75 -7.82
CA HIS A 74 -4.20 6.64 -8.76
C HIS A 74 -5.15 6.85 -9.94
N LEU A 75 -6.41 7.20 -9.68
CA LEU A 75 -7.40 7.48 -10.72
C LEU A 75 -6.95 8.63 -11.64
N ARG A 76 -6.39 9.70 -11.08
CA ARG A 76 -5.84 10.81 -11.85
C ARG A 76 -4.71 10.37 -12.78
N ARG A 77 -3.79 9.52 -12.29
CA ARG A 77 -2.70 8.97 -13.11
C ARG A 77 -3.23 8.12 -14.27
N LEU A 78 -4.23 7.27 -14.00
CA LEU A 78 -4.86 6.46 -15.04
C LEU A 78 -5.54 7.33 -16.12
N GLN A 79 -6.21 8.41 -15.72
CA GLN A 79 -6.80 9.36 -16.68
C GLN A 79 -5.75 10.03 -17.57
N THR A 80 -4.62 10.45 -16.99
CA THR A 80 -3.53 11.09 -17.77
C THR A 80 -2.79 10.12 -18.71
N LEU A 81 -2.76 8.82 -18.38
CA LEU A 81 -2.12 7.80 -19.23
C LEU A 81 -3.02 7.32 -20.37
N ALA A 82 -4.32 7.58 -20.29
CA ALA A 82 -5.30 7.21 -21.31
C ALA A 82 -5.45 8.26 -22.44
N GLN A 83 -4.72 9.38 -22.37
CA GLN A 83 -4.65 10.44 -23.40
C GLN A 83 -3.37 10.30 -24.22
#